data_AF-A0A954MLF3-F1
#
_entry.id   AF-A0A954MLF3-F1
#
_cell.length_a   1.000
_cell.length_b   1.000
_cell.length_c   1.000
_cell.angle_alpha   90.00
_cell.angle_beta   90.00
_cell.angle_gamma   90.00
#
_symmetry.space_group_name_H-M   'P 1'
#
loop_
_entity.id
_entity.type
_entity.pdbx_description
1 polymer ?
#
loop_
_entity_poly.entity_id
_entity_poly.type
_entity_poly.pdbx_seq_one_letter_code
_entity_poly.pdbx_strand_id
1 'polypeptide(L)'
;MFCPHCGRENPDDAHNCVACGAQLPDLQEPDEFSLRVAEIARRDGKIAAIKFVRKEQRLGLKAAKEEVEAILDELGVDLPSSGGCLGVLLAAVATMGCCCLLWIWI
;
A
#
# COMPACT_ATOMS: atom_id res chain seq x y z
N MET A 1 8.70 24.27 7.00
CA MET A 1 8.10 23.75 8.26
C MET A 1 8.23 24.73 9.44
N PHE A 2 7.36 24.69 10.45
CA PHE A 2 7.48 25.54 11.66
C PHE A 2 8.18 24.82 12.83
N CYS A 3 9.11 25.51 13.50
CA CYS A 3 9.82 24.97 14.66
C CYS A 3 8.87 24.85 15.87
N PRO A 4 8.69 23.67 16.48
CA PRO A 4 7.80 23.48 17.62
C PRO A 4 8.31 24.16 18.91
N HIS A 5 9.59 24.53 18.95
CA HIS A 5 10.21 25.14 20.14
C HIS A 5 10.09 26.67 20.15
N CYS A 6 10.14 27.33 18.99
CA CYS A 6 10.15 28.81 18.92
C CYS A 6 9.17 29.41 17.91
N GLY A 7 8.48 28.59 17.12
CA GLY A 7 7.49 29.04 16.14
C GLY A 7 8.08 29.66 14.86
N ARG A 8 9.40 29.63 14.66
CA ARG A 8 10.01 30.14 13.42
C ARG A 8 9.78 29.21 12.24
N GLU A 9 9.47 29.78 11.08
CA GLU A 9 9.49 29.07 9.80
C GLU A 9 10.92 28.73 9.38
N ASN A 10 11.13 27.47 9.03
CA ASN A 10 12.40 26.92 8.55
C ASN A 10 12.19 26.25 7.19
N PRO A 11 13.25 26.15 6.36
CA PRO A 11 13.27 25.30 5.17
C PRO A 11 12.82 23.87 5.51
N ASP A 12 12.25 23.17 4.52
CA ASP A 12 11.73 21.81 4.73
C ASP A 12 12.85 20.75 4.88
N ASP A 13 14.06 21.05 4.41
CA ASP A 13 15.27 20.23 4.57
C ASP A 13 16.12 20.62 5.80
N ALA A 14 15.64 21.55 6.64
CA ALA A 14 16.39 21.99 7.81
C ALA A 14 16.31 20.94 8.94
N HIS A 15 17.46 20.34 9.30
CA HIS A 15 17.54 19.45 10.48
C HIS A 15 17.57 20.23 11.80
N ASN A 16 17.92 21.51 11.78
CA ASN A 16 18.02 22.37 12.97
C ASN A 16 17.38 23.74 12.70
N CYS A 17 16.71 24.29 13.72
CA CYS A 17 16.08 25.59 13.61
C CYS A 17 17.12 26.70 13.45
N VAL A 18 17.01 27.49 12.38
CA VAL A 18 17.95 28.58 12.03
C VAL A 18 17.97 29.74 13.04
N ALA A 19 17.07 29.75 14.02
CA ALA A 19 17.04 30.80 15.05
C ALA A 19 17.29 30.32 16.48
N CYS A 20 16.72 29.19 16.91
CA CYS A 20 16.93 28.71 18.28
C CYS A 20 17.86 27.51 18.38
N GLY A 21 18.27 26.91 17.26
CA GLY A 21 19.15 25.74 17.23
C GLY A 21 18.50 24.41 17.60
N ALA A 22 17.21 24.38 17.97
CA ALA A 22 16.50 23.13 18.26
C ALA A 22 16.51 22.18 17.05
N GLN A 23 16.69 20.89 17.28
CA GLN A 23 16.53 19.86 16.24
C GLN A 23 15.09 19.89 15.74
N LEU A 24 14.92 19.93 14.43
CA LEU A 24 13.63 19.84 13.78
C LEU A 24 13.32 18.36 13.49
N PRO A 25 12.04 17.95 13.53
CA PRO A 25 11.67 16.60 13.13
C PRO A 25 12.03 16.39 11.65
N ASP A 26 12.78 15.33 11.37
CA ASP A 26 13.14 14.97 10.00
C ASP A 26 11.87 14.61 9.23
N LEU A 27 11.77 15.10 8.00
CA LEU A 27 10.90 14.47 7.02
C LEU A 27 11.55 13.12 6.72
N GLN A 28 11.05 12.05 7.34
CA GLN A 28 11.59 10.72 7.14
C GLN A 28 11.37 10.34 5.68
N GLU A 29 12.43 10.42 4.89
CA GLU A 29 12.45 9.84 3.57
C GLU A 29 12.16 8.33 3.69
N PRO A 30 11.33 7.77 2.81
CA PRO A 30 10.97 6.36 2.88
C PRO A 30 12.22 5.49 2.77
N ASP A 31 12.30 4.49 3.64
CA ASP A 31 13.45 3.60 3.68
C ASP A 31 13.54 2.70 2.42
N GLU A 32 14.74 2.17 2.16
CA GLU A 32 15.00 1.30 0.99
C GLU A 32 14.06 0.07 0.96
N PHE A 33 13.71 -0.48 2.13
CA PHE A 33 12.83 -1.64 2.20
C PHE A 33 11.40 -1.28 1.79
N SER A 34 10.87 -0.16 2.26
CA SER A 34 9.56 0.37 1.86
C SER A 34 9.48 0.63 0.35
N LEU A 35 10.52 1.24 -0.23
CA LEU A 35 10.61 1.44 -1.68
C LEU A 35 10.62 0.11 -2.44
N ARG A 36 11.35 -0.89 -1.94
CA ARG A 36 11.42 -2.22 -2.53
C ARG A 36 10.09 -2.98 -2.45
N VAL A 37 9.38 -2.86 -1.33
CA VAL A 37 8.04 -3.43 -1.15
C VAL A 37 7.07 -2.83 -2.16
N ALA A 38 7.08 -1.50 -2.31
CA ALA A 38 6.23 -0.80 -3.28
C ALA A 38 6.56 -1.17 -4.73
N GLU A 39 7.84 -1.37 -5.06
CA GLU A 39 8.25 -1.82 -6.40
C GLU A 39 7.75 -3.23 -6.72
N ILE A 40 7.93 -4.18 -5.79
CA ILE A 40 7.39 -5.55 -5.95
C ILE A 40 5.88 -5.51 -6.08
N ALA A 41 5.20 -4.67 -5.29
CA ALA A 41 3.76 -4.57 -5.33
C ALA A 41 3.25 -4.02 -6.68
N ARG A 42 3.94 -3.03 -7.25
CA ARG A 42 3.64 -2.46 -8.57
C ARG A 42 3.86 -3.46 -9.70
N ARG A 43 4.99 -4.17 -9.68
CA ARG A 43 5.39 -5.08 -10.77
C ARG A 43 4.68 -6.43 -10.71
N ASP A 44 4.67 -7.05 -9.54
CA ASP A 44 4.28 -8.46 -9.33
C ASP A 44 2.96 -8.59 -8.54
N GLY A 45 2.40 -7.47 -8.05
CA GLY A 45 1.15 -7.41 -7.32
C GLY A 45 1.28 -7.51 -5.78
N LYS A 46 0.23 -7.10 -5.07
CA LYS A 46 0.18 -7.02 -3.60
C LYS A 46 0.51 -8.35 -2.89
N ILE A 47 0.09 -9.48 -3.46
CA ILE A 47 0.36 -10.81 -2.87
C ILE A 47 1.85 -11.16 -2.92
N ALA A 48 2.57 -10.74 -3.96
CA ALA A 48 4.01 -10.93 -4.05
C ALA A 48 4.73 -10.11 -2.97
N ALA A 49 4.32 -8.85 -2.77
CA ALA A 49 4.85 -7.99 -1.71
C ALA A 49 4.59 -8.56 -0.30
N ILE A 50 3.38 -9.06 -0.02
CA ILE A 50 3.05 -9.70 1.28
C ILE A 50 3.95 -10.92 1.53
N LYS A 51 4.19 -11.75 0.51
CA LYS A 51 5.10 -12.91 0.64
C LYS A 51 6.54 -12.47 0.92
N PHE A 52 7.00 -11.39 0.26
CA PHE A 52 8.32 -10.82 0.49
C PHE A 52 8.48 -10.35 1.94
N VAL A 53 7.59 -9.46 2.42
CA VAL A 53 7.61 -8.95 3.80
C VAL A 53 7.51 -10.07 4.82
N ARG A 54 6.61 -11.04 4.60
CA ARG A 54 6.47 -12.21 5.47
C ARG A 54 7.75 -13.01 5.61
N LYS A 55 8.50 -13.20 4.52
CA LYS A 55 9.76 -13.96 4.52
C LYS A 55 10.86 -13.17 5.21
N GLU A 56 10.98 -11.88 4.91
CA GLU A 56 12.06 -11.03 5.41
C GLU A 56 11.93 -10.76 6.90
N GLN A 57 10.73 -10.37 7.35
CA GLN A 57 10.47 -10.01 8.75
C GLN A 57 9.98 -11.20 9.60
N ARG A 58 9.81 -12.40 9.00
CA ARG A 58 9.27 -13.61 9.66
C ARG A 58 7.91 -13.40 10.36
N LEU A 59 7.08 -12.54 9.78
CA LEU A 59 5.77 -12.19 10.33
C LEU A 59 4.70 -13.26 10.05
N GLY A 60 3.61 -13.19 10.81
CA GLY A 60 2.37 -13.87 10.47
C GLY A 60 1.69 -13.24 9.25
N LEU A 61 0.75 -13.95 8.61
CA LEU A 61 0.08 -13.47 7.38
C LEU A 61 -0.65 -12.13 7.58
N LYS A 62 -1.32 -11.95 8.72
CA LYS A 62 -2.04 -10.72 9.05
C LYS A 62 -1.08 -9.55 9.20
N ALA A 63 -0.06 -9.69 10.05
CA ALA A 63 0.93 -8.64 10.28
C ALA A 63 1.68 -8.27 8.99
N ALA A 64 2.08 -9.25 8.17
CA ALA A 64 2.72 -8.98 6.89
C ALA A 64 1.81 -8.24 5.90
N LYS A 65 0.50 -8.48 5.95
CA LYS A 65 -0.48 -7.75 5.13
C LYS A 65 -0.61 -6.31 5.61
N GLU A 66 -0.81 -6.10 6.91
CA GLU A 66 -0.97 -4.78 7.52
C GLU A 66 0.27 -3.91 7.28
N GLU A 67 1.46 -4.49 7.39
CA GLU A 67 2.73 -3.81 7.08
C GLU A 67 2.79 -3.34 5.62
N VAL A 68 2.47 -4.23 4.67
CA VAL A 68 2.45 -3.87 3.25
C VAL A 68 1.40 -2.81 2.97
N GLU A 69 0.24 -2.87 3.61
CA GLU A 69 -0.81 -1.85 3.45
C GLU A 69 -0.36 -0.49 3.97
N ALA A 70 0.26 -0.43 5.14
CA ALA A 70 0.81 0.80 5.69
C ALA A 70 1.86 1.43 4.75
N ILE A 71 2.81 0.62 4.25
CA ILE A 71 3.85 1.10 3.32
C ILE A 71 3.24 1.65 2.02
N LEU A 72 2.24 0.95 1.46
CA LEU A 72 1.61 1.40 0.22
C LEU A 72 0.78 2.67 0.42
N ASP A 73 0.09 2.80 1.55
CA ASP A 73 -0.68 4.00 1.90
C ASP A 73 0.26 5.20 2.14
N GLU A 74 1.38 5.00 2.84
CA GLU A 74 2.40 6.03 3.08
C GLU A 74 3.01 6.54 1.76
N LEU A 75 3.21 5.64 0.79
CA LEU A 75 3.75 5.98 -0.53
C LEU A 75 2.67 6.37 -1.56
N GLY A 76 1.38 6.34 -1.19
CA GLY A 76 0.27 6.67 -2.08
C GLY A 76 0.14 5.74 -3.29
N VAL A 77 0.40 4.44 -3.13
CA VAL A 77 0.37 3.44 -4.21
C VAL A 77 -0.99 2.73 -4.25
N ASP A 78 -1.84 3.13 -5.19
CA ASP A 78 -3.12 2.45 -5.45
C ASP A 78 -2.93 1.18 -6.29
N LEU A 79 -3.29 0.02 -5.73
CA LEU A 79 -3.26 -1.26 -6.44
C LEU A 79 -4.69 -1.76 -6.72
N PRO A 80 -4.95 -2.32 -7.92
CA PRO A 80 -6.24 -2.92 -8.21
C PRO A 80 -6.51 -4.09 -7.25
N SER A 81 -7.69 -4.07 -6.64
CA SER A 81 -8.21 -5.18 -5.84
C SER A 81 -8.16 -6.48 -6.64
N SER A 82 -7.44 -7.48 -6.15
CA SER A 82 -7.49 -8.83 -6.73
C SER A 82 -8.92 -9.36 -6.58
N GLY A 83 -9.63 -9.53 -7.68
CA GLY A 83 -11.03 -9.97 -7.70
C GLY A 83 -11.24 -11.23 -6.86
N GLY A 84 -12.09 -11.12 -5.84
CA GLY A 84 -12.43 -12.24 -4.97
C GLY A 84 -13.29 -13.30 -5.66
N CYS A 85 -13.51 -14.42 -4.97
CA CYS A 85 -14.36 -15.53 -5.39
C CYS A 85 -15.79 -15.11 -5.79
N LEU A 86 -16.29 -13.99 -5.26
CA LEU A 86 -17.60 -13.43 -5.64
C LEU A 86 -17.68 -13.07 -7.13
N GLY A 87 -16.59 -12.57 -7.75
CA GLY A 87 -16.57 -12.25 -9.17
C GLY A 87 -16.73 -13.49 -10.05
N VAL A 88 -16.10 -14.61 -9.63
CA VAL A 88 -16.22 -15.90 -10.31
C VAL A 88 -17.64 -16.46 -10.18
N LEU A 89 -18.24 -16.37 -9.00
CA LEU A 89 -19.62 -16.83 -8.78
C LEU A 89 -20.64 -16.03 -9.62
N LEU A 90 -20.51 -14.70 -9.69
CA LEU A 90 -21.39 -13.86 -10.50
C LEU A 90 -21.27 -14.18 -12.00
N ALA A 91 -20.04 -14.38 -12.51
CA ALA A 91 -19.83 -14.77 -13.90
C ALA A 91 -20.41 -16.16 -14.21
N ALA A 92 -20.29 -17.11 -13.28
CA ALA A 92 -20.87 -18.45 -13.41
C ALA A 92 -22.41 -18.41 -13.43
N VAL A 93 -23.03 -17.63 -12.53
CA VAL A 93 -24.51 -17.49 -12.52
C VAL A 93 -25.02 -16.80 -13.78
N ALA A 94 -24.32 -15.75 -14.26
CA ALA A 94 -24.69 -15.05 -15.48
C ALA A 94 -24.63 -15.96 -16.73
N THR A 95 -23.59 -16.79 -16.83
CA THR A 95 -23.44 -17.74 -17.95
C THR A 95 -24.45 -18.89 -17.86
N MET A 96 -24.74 -19.39 -16.66
CA MET A 96 -25.74 -20.46 -16.46
C MET A 96 -27.18 -19.97 -16.75
N GLY A 97 -27.51 -18.72 -16.38
CA GLY A 97 -28.79 -18.09 -16.74
C GLY A 97 -28.95 -17.85 -18.24
N CYS A 98 -27.86 -17.51 -18.95
CA CYS A 98 -27.87 -17.29 -20.40
C CYS A 98 -28.09 -18.61 -21.17
N CYS A 99 -27.47 -19.71 -20.74
CA CYS A 99 -27.70 -21.04 -21.33
C CYS A 99 -29.15 -21.53 -21.15
N CYS A 100 -29.78 -21.26 -20.00
CA CYS A 100 -31.18 -21.64 -19.76
C CYS A 100 -32.16 -20.87 -20.66
N LEU A 101 -31.91 -19.58 -20.92
CA LEU A 101 -32.79 -18.76 -21.77
C LEU A 101 -32.68 -19.12 -23.26
N LEU A 102 -31.50 -19.53 -23.73
CA LEU A 102 -31.29 -19.97 -25.11
C LEU A 102 -31.94 -21.34 -25.42
N TRP A 103 -32.14 -22.19 -24.41
CA TRP A 103 -32.85 -23.48 -24.56
C TRP A 103 -34.38 -23.35 -24.55
N ILE A 104 -34.95 -22.27 -24.02
CA ILE A 104 -36.40 -22.04 -23.98
C ILE A 104 -36.93 -21.49 -25.33
N TRP A 105 -36.05 -21.03 -26.21
CA TRP A 105 -36.36 -20.42 -27.50
C TRP A 105 -35.98 -21.28 -28.73
N ILE A 106 -35.69 -22.57 -28.52
CA ILE A 106 -35.46 -23.59 -29.57
C ILE A 106 -36.56 -24.64 -29.52
#